data_AF-A0A956EZ99-F1
#
_entry.id   AF-A0A956EZ99-F1
#
_cell.length_a   1.000
_cell.length_b   1.000
_cell.length_c   1.000
_cell.angle_alpha   90.00
_cell.angle_beta   90.00
_cell.angle_gamma   90.00
#
_symmetry.space_group_name_H-M   'P 1'
#
loop_
_entity.id
_entity.type
_entity.pdbx_description
1 polymer ?
#
loop_
_entity_poly.entity_id
_entity_poly.type
_entity_poly.pdbx_seq_one_letter_code
_entity_poly.pdbx_strand_id
1 'polypeptide(L)'
;MRVKPVQARAIQTVEHILRTAADLLAEVGVDQFNTNLLAERADVRVRTVYRYFLDKHAVILCLAERMYQRADESLTRTLRVV
;
A
#
# COMPACT_ATOMS: atom_id res chain seq x y z
N MET A 1 -1.98 8.74 3.89
CA MET A 1 -2.54 7.83 4.93
C MET A 1 -3.31 8.66 5.97
N ARG A 2 -4.49 8.22 6.42
CA ARG A 2 -5.29 8.92 7.47
C ARG A 2 -4.80 8.64 8.88
N VAL A 3 -4.43 7.39 9.16
CA VAL A 3 -3.96 6.94 10.48
C VAL A 3 -2.73 6.06 10.26
N LYS A 4 -1.62 6.41 10.91
CA LYS A 4 -0.42 5.55 10.94
C LYS A 4 -0.61 4.44 11.98
N PRO A 5 -0.62 3.15 11.60
CA PRO A 5 -0.78 2.06 12.55
C PRO A 5 0.48 1.93 13.42
N VAL A 6 0.27 1.76 14.73
CA VAL A 6 1.36 1.51 15.69
C VAL A 6 1.35 0.08 16.25
N GLN A 7 0.19 -0.59 16.21
CA GLN A 7 0.06 -1.98 16.66
C GLN A 7 0.50 -2.95 15.56
N ALA A 8 1.21 -4.01 15.91
CA ALA A 8 1.71 -5.02 14.97
C ALA A 8 0.62 -5.56 14.02
N ARG A 9 -0.55 -5.94 14.55
CA ARG A 9 -1.69 -6.40 13.74
C ARG A 9 -2.15 -5.36 12.72
N ALA A 10 -2.17 -4.09 13.12
CA ALA A 10 -2.65 -3.00 12.28
C ALA A 10 -1.66 -2.70 11.15
N ILE A 11 -0.37 -2.80 11.44
CA ILE A 11 0.72 -2.72 10.46
C ILE A 11 0.58 -3.86 9.45
N GLN A 12 0.40 -5.10 9.90
CA GLN A 12 0.20 -6.26 9.02
C GLN A 12 -1.01 -6.09 8.10
N THR A 13 -2.13 -5.56 8.61
CA THR A 13 -3.30 -5.25 7.77
C THR A 13 -2.95 -4.22 6.68
N VAL A 14 -2.20 -3.17 7.03
CA VAL A 14 -1.79 -2.15 6.05
C VAL A 14 -0.83 -2.73 5.00
N GLU A 15 0.13 -3.55 5.41
CA GLU A 15 1.01 -4.27 4.47
C GLU A 15 0.21 -5.15 3.50
N HIS A 16 -0.77 -5.88 4.02
CA HIS A 16 -1.63 -6.74 3.21
C HIS A 16 -2.42 -5.95 2.17
N ILE A 17 -3.05 -4.84 2.60
CA ILE A 17 -3.78 -3.93 1.70
C ILE A 17 -2.85 -3.37 0.63
N LEU A 18 -1.63 -2.94 0.98
CA LEU A 18 -0.72 -2.30 0.03
C LEU A 18 -0.09 -3.29 -0.95
N ARG A 19 0.20 -4.52 -0.55
CA ARG A 19 0.60 -5.58 -1.49
C ARG A 19 -0.52 -5.87 -2.48
N THR A 20 -1.73 -6.06 -1.97
CA THR A 20 -2.91 -6.29 -2.82
C THR A 20 -3.16 -5.12 -3.78
N ALA A 21 -2.94 -3.88 -3.31
CA ALA A 21 -3.07 -2.70 -4.15
C ALA A 21 -2.04 -2.67 -5.28
N ALA A 22 -0.80 -3.10 -5.04
CA ALA A 22 0.23 -3.18 -6.06
C ALA A 22 -0.15 -4.18 -7.16
N ASP A 23 -0.58 -5.39 -6.76
CA ASP A 23 -1.00 -6.44 -7.69
C ASP A 23 -2.21 -5.99 -8.52
N LEU A 24 -3.22 -5.41 -7.85
CA LEU A 24 -4.42 -4.93 -8.50
C LEU A 24 -4.12 -3.77 -9.47
N LEU A 25 -3.27 -2.82 -9.09
CA LEU A 25 -2.86 -1.72 -9.97
C LEU A 25 -2.14 -2.22 -11.23
N ALA A 26 -1.29 -3.24 -11.09
CA ALA A 26 -0.61 -3.85 -12.22
C ALA A 26 -1.58 -4.57 -13.18
N GLU A 27 -2.66 -5.12 -12.64
CA GLU A 27 -3.67 -5.85 -13.39
C GLU A 27 -4.68 -4.94 -14.11
N VAL A 28 -5.23 -3.95 -13.41
CA VAL A 28 -6.38 -3.16 -13.91
C VAL A 28 -6.01 -1.72 -14.28
N GLY A 29 -4.82 -1.26 -13.92
CA GLY A 29 -4.39 0.13 -14.11
C GLY A 29 -5.07 1.11 -13.15
N VAL A 30 -4.61 2.37 -13.17
CA VAL A 30 -5.05 3.43 -12.24
C VAL A 30 -6.51 3.83 -12.42
N ASP A 31 -7.02 3.76 -13.66
CA ASP A 31 -8.37 4.21 -14.00
C ASP A 31 -9.42 3.29 -13.38
N GLN A 32 -9.23 1.97 -13.51
CA GLN A 32 -10.14 0.97 -12.95
C GLN A 32 -9.91 0.70 -11.45
N PHE A 33 -8.73 1.05 -10.94
CA PHE A 33 -8.43 0.91 -9.52
C PHE A 33 -9.35 1.79 -8.66
N ASN A 34 -9.97 1.17 -7.64
CA ASN A 34 -10.78 1.85 -6.64
C ASN A 34 -10.75 1.10 -5.29
N THR A 35 -11.17 1.77 -4.23
CA THR A 35 -11.09 1.25 -2.84
C THR A 35 -12.04 0.09 -2.55
N ASN A 36 -13.16 -0.04 -3.28
CA ASN A 36 -14.08 -1.16 -3.13
C ASN A 36 -13.48 -2.42 -3.73
N LEU A 37 -12.99 -2.34 -4.97
CA LEU A 37 -12.32 -3.45 -5.65
C LEU A 37 -11.06 -3.90 -4.90
N LEU A 38 -10.30 -2.95 -4.35
CA LEU A 38 -9.18 -3.25 -3.47
C LEU A 38 -9.62 -4.01 -2.21
N ALA A 39 -10.69 -3.56 -1.55
CA ALA A 39 -11.18 -4.21 -0.34
C ALA A 39 -11.64 -5.63 -0.61
N GLU A 40 -12.35 -5.85 -1.72
CA GLU A 40 -12.77 -7.17 -2.19
C GLU A 40 -11.57 -8.07 -2.46
N ARG A 41 -10.61 -7.62 -3.28
CA ARG A 41 -9.41 -8.41 -3.61
C ARG A 41 -8.55 -8.72 -2.39
N ALA A 42 -8.50 -7.81 -1.41
CA ALA A 42 -7.73 -7.99 -0.19
C ALA A 42 -8.46 -8.84 0.86
N ASP A 43 -9.69 -9.28 0.59
CA ASP A 43 -10.57 -9.96 1.55
C ASP A 43 -10.72 -9.19 2.87
N VAL A 44 -10.98 -7.89 2.76
CA VAL A 44 -11.24 -7.02 3.91
C VAL A 44 -12.51 -6.21 3.70
N ARG A 45 -13.13 -5.79 4.81
CA ARG A 45 -14.23 -4.83 4.73
C ARG A 45 -13.72 -3.50 4.18
N VAL A 46 -14.47 -2.86 3.28
CA VAL A 46 -14.10 -1.53 2.74
C VAL A 46 -13.88 -0.47 3.82
N ARG A 47 -14.60 -0.56 4.94
CA ARG A 47 -14.39 0.31 6.11
C ARG A 47 -12.96 0.19 6.68
N THR A 48 -12.34 -0.98 6.59
CA THR A 48 -10.95 -1.21 6.99
C THR A 48 -9.99 -0.43 6.10
N VAL A 49 -10.24 -0.39 4.78
CA VAL A 49 -9.46 0.44 3.85
C VAL A 49 -9.63 1.91 4.20
N TYR A 50 -10.88 2.39 4.35
CA TYR A 50 -11.19 3.79 4.65
C TYR A 50 -10.68 4.28 6.01
N ARG A 51 -10.49 3.38 6.97
CA ARG A 51 -9.86 3.67 8.26
C ARG A 51 -8.41 4.13 8.09
N TYR A 52 -7.69 3.63 7.09
CA TYR A 52 -6.27 3.95 6.86
C TYR A 52 -6.04 4.89 5.66
N PHE A 53 -6.91 4.87 4.66
CA PHE A 53 -6.78 5.61 3.42
C PHE A 53 -8.05 6.40 3.14
N LEU A 54 -7.92 7.68 2.80
CA LEU A 54 -9.09 8.53 2.54
C LEU A 54 -9.80 8.15 1.25
N ASP A 55 -9.02 7.81 0.24
CA ASP A 55 -9.45 7.53 -1.11
C ASP A 55 -8.40 6.65 -1.82
N LYS A 56 -8.62 6.38 -3.11
CA LYS A 56 -7.69 5.57 -3.91
C LYS A 56 -6.32 6.23 -4.08
N HIS A 57 -6.25 7.56 -4.14
CA HIS A 57 -4.99 8.29 -4.31
C HIS A 57 -4.12 8.18 -3.07
N ALA A 58 -4.72 8.19 -1.87
CA ALA A 58 -4.01 7.97 -0.62
C ALA A 58 -3.38 6.57 -0.52
N VAL A 59 -3.99 5.55 -1.13
CA VAL A 59 -3.41 4.20 -1.25
C VAL A 59 -2.22 4.24 -2.20
N ILE A 60 -2.41 4.77 -3.42
CA ILE A 60 -1.39 4.84 -4.47
C ILE A 60 -0.15 5.62 -3.99
N LEU A 61 -0.35 6.78 -3.38
CA LEU A 61 0.74 7.60 -2.85
C LEU A 61 1.53 6.85 -1.78
N CYS A 62 0.85 6.20 -0.84
CA CYS A 62 1.51 5.42 0.22
C CYS A 62 2.28 4.23 -0.36
N LEU A 63 1.75 3.57 -1.39
CA LEU A 63 2.44 2.52 -2.10
C LEU A 63 3.71 3.05 -2.78
N ALA A 64 3.61 4.18 -3.50
CA ALA A 64 4.74 4.82 -4.18
C ALA A 64 5.85 5.23 -3.20
N GLU A 65 5.49 5.88 -2.09
CA GLU A 65 6.42 6.25 -1.01
C GLU A 65 7.21 5.04 -0.49
N ARG A 66 6.53 3.91 -0.30
CA ARG A 66 7.16 2.67 0.19
C ARG A 66 8.04 2.00 -0.86
N MET A 67 7.65 2.02 -2.12
CA MET A 67 8.50 1.52 -3.21
C MET A 67 9.77 2.36 -3.32
N TYR A 68 9.65 3.68 -3.23
CA TYR A 68 10.78 4.59 -3.21
C TYR A 68 11.72 4.31 -2.03
N GLN A 69 11.19 4.19 -0.80
CA GLN A 69 11.99 3.86 0.39
C GLN A 69 12.73 2.54 0.25
N ARG A 70 12.07 1.49 -0.26
CA ARG A 70 12.72 0.18 -0.50
C ARG A 70 13.81 0.26 -1.55
N ALA A 71 13.59 1.02 -2.62
CA ALA A 71 14.59 1.23 -3.66
C ALA A 71 15.81 1.99 -3.10
N ASP A 72 15.57 3.05 -2.33
CA ASP A 72 16.61 3.86 -1.69
C ASP A 72 17.44 3.03 -0.68
N GLU A 73 16.78 2.23 0.15
CA GLU A 73 17.44 1.29 1.06
C GLU A 73 18.28 0.25 0.31
N SER A 74 17.77 -0.26 -0.81
CA SER A 74 18.50 -1.22 -1.65
C SER A 74 19.74 -0.60 -2.28
N LEU A 75 19.63 0.62 -2.83
CA LEU A 75 20.77 1.35 -3.41
C LEU A 75 21.82 1.67 -2.35
N THR A 76 21.40 2.18 -1.19
CA THR A 76 22.29 2.47 -0.06
C THR A 76 23.02 1.22 0.41
N ARG A 77 22.33 0.07 0.46
CA ARG A 77 22.94 -1.21 0.83
C ARG A 77 24.02 -1.63 -0.17
N THR A 78 23.76 -1.52 -1.47
CA THR A 78 24.72 -1.89 -2.51
C THR A 78 25.94 -0.96 -2.53
N LEU A 79 25.75 0.36 -2.40
CA LEU A 79 26.82 1.35 -2.42
C LEU A 79 27.72 1.31 -1.17
N ARG A 80 27.25 0.75 -0.05
CA ARG A 80 28.07 0.55 1.17
C ARG A 80 29.04 -0.63 1.10
N VAL A 81 28.92 -1.49 0.08
CA VAL A 81 29.74 -2.70 -0.07
C VAL A 81 30.87 -2.49 -1.10
N VAL A 82 30.98 -1.29 -1.67
CA VAL A 82 32.07 -0.85 -2.56
C VAL A 82 32.90 0.19 -1.83
#